data_AF-V7C9Q7-F1
#
_entry.id   AF-V7C9Q7-F1
#
_cell.length_a   1.000
_cell.length_b   1.000
_cell.length_c   1.000
_cell.angle_alpha   90.00
_cell.angle_beta   90.00
_cell.angle_gamma   90.00
#
_symmetry.space_group_name_H-M   'P 1'
#
loop_
_entity.id
_entity.type
_entity.pdbx_description
1 polymer ?
#
loop_
_entity_poly.entity_id
_entity_poly.type
_entity_poly.pdbx_seq_one_letter_code
_entity_poly.pdbx_strand_id
1 'polypeptide(L)'
;MPRPKRKAAPPITSSDVDSSLRTEPKKSTTKQFDRIDNLFETYANKSLGLIDPDGIVAFCKDVHVDHTDVRMLILAWKMKAEKQGFFS
;
A
#
# COMPACT_ATOMS: atom_id res chain seq x y z
N MET A 1 -25.12 22.61 -57.53
CA MET A 1 -23.98 23.50 -57.19
C MET A 1 -22.96 22.71 -56.37
N PRO A 2 -21.66 22.75 -56.68
CA PRO A 2 -20.62 21.97 -55.99
C PRO A 2 -20.24 22.60 -54.64
N ARG A 3 -20.14 21.78 -53.59
CA ARG A 3 -19.68 22.19 -52.25
C ARG A 3 -18.13 22.34 -52.25
N PRO A 4 -17.54 23.38 -51.64
CA PRO A 4 -16.10 23.63 -51.70
C PRO A 4 -15.30 22.67 -50.80
N LYS A 5 -14.14 22.25 -51.30
CA LYS A 5 -13.12 21.45 -50.59
C LYS A 5 -12.57 22.25 -49.40
N ARG A 6 -12.67 21.71 -48.18
CA ARG A 6 -11.94 22.24 -47.00
C ARG A 6 -10.55 21.60 -46.94
N LYS A 7 -9.54 22.46 -46.79
CA LYS A 7 -8.09 22.19 -46.75
C LYS A 7 -7.72 21.50 -45.44
N ALA A 8 -6.91 20.44 -45.49
CA ALA A 8 -6.37 19.75 -44.31
C ALA A 8 -5.28 20.61 -43.63
N ALA A 9 -5.28 20.62 -42.29
CA ALA A 9 -4.25 21.25 -41.47
C ALA A 9 -2.95 20.42 -41.49
N PRO A 10 -1.76 21.05 -41.40
CA PRO A 10 -0.49 20.34 -41.40
C PRO A 10 -0.28 19.52 -40.12
N PRO A 11 0.51 18.43 -40.17
CA PRO A 11 0.80 17.61 -39.01
C PRO A 11 1.77 18.35 -38.09
N ILE A 12 1.38 18.52 -36.83
CA ILE A 12 2.27 19.01 -35.78
C ILE A 12 3.18 17.85 -35.37
N THR A 13 4.34 17.76 -36.00
CA THR A 13 5.50 17.06 -35.43
C THR A 13 6.10 17.96 -34.35
N SER A 14 5.94 17.59 -33.09
CA SER A 14 6.73 18.14 -31.99
C SER A 14 7.47 16.99 -31.32
N SER A 15 8.73 16.92 -31.69
CA SER A 15 9.83 16.20 -31.05
C SER A 15 9.80 16.30 -29.52
N ASP A 16 10.12 15.15 -28.91
CA ASP A 16 10.94 15.01 -27.71
C ASP A 16 10.61 15.92 -26.52
N VAL A 17 9.75 15.40 -25.65
CA VAL A 17 9.88 15.63 -24.21
C VAL A 17 10.20 14.31 -23.53
N ASP A 18 11.45 13.87 -23.70
CA ASP A 18 12.14 13.15 -22.63
C ASP A 18 12.17 14.09 -21.42
N SER A 19 11.32 13.80 -20.44
CA SER A 19 11.47 14.39 -19.12
C SER A 19 11.09 13.38 -18.06
N SER A 20 12.05 12.50 -17.80
CA SER A 20 12.34 11.97 -16.48
C SER A 20 11.26 11.03 -15.93
N LEU A 21 11.34 9.77 -16.37
CA LEU A 21 11.13 8.65 -15.46
C LEU A 21 12.10 8.82 -14.29
N ARG A 22 11.68 9.56 -13.26
CA ARG A 22 12.32 9.54 -11.96
C ARG A 22 12.16 8.13 -11.41
N THR A 23 13.12 7.29 -11.78
CA THR A 23 13.39 6.04 -11.10
C THR A 23 13.97 6.43 -9.75
N GLU A 24 13.08 6.81 -8.82
CA GLU A 24 13.41 6.99 -7.42
C GLU A 24 14.08 5.69 -6.93
N PRO A 25 15.15 5.78 -6.13
CA PRO A 25 15.96 4.64 -5.79
C PRO A 25 15.14 3.62 -5.00
N LYS A 26 15.09 2.38 -5.49
CA LYS A 26 14.48 1.18 -4.86
C LYS A 26 14.96 0.88 -3.42
N LYS A 27 15.84 1.72 -2.85
CA LYS A 27 16.38 1.63 -1.49
C LYS A 27 15.42 2.18 -0.43
N SER A 28 14.50 3.08 -0.79
CA SER A 28 13.52 3.65 0.15
C SER A 28 12.41 2.66 0.48
N THR A 29 11.97 1.86 -0.49
CA THR A 29 10.93 0.84 -0.30
C THR A 29 11.41 -0.30 0.59
N THR A 30 12.65 -0.78 0.40
CA THR A 30 13.25 -1.83 1.25
C THR A 30 13.22 -1.43 2.73
N LYS A 31 13.67 -0.21 3.05
CA LYS A 31 13.65 0.30 4.43
C LYS A 31 12.24 0.37 5.04
N GLN A 32 11.22 0.58 4.22
CA GLN A 32 9.84 0.62 4.69
C GLN A 32 9.33 -0.79 4.99
N PHE A 33 9.67 -1.77 4.16
CA PHE A 33 9.38 -3.18 4.46
C PHE A 33 10.11 -3.62 5.73
N ASP A 34 11.39 -3.29 5.88
CA ASP A 34 12.14 -3.60 7.11
C ASP A 34 11.44 -3.03 8.36
N ARG A 35 10.87 -1.82 8.28
CA ARG A 35 10.11 -1.23 9.41
C ARG A 35 8.83 -1.97 9.73
N ILE A 36 8.13 -2.46 8.71
CA ILE A 36 6.91 -3.25 8.87
C ILE A 36 7.25 -4.60 9.50
N ASP A 37 8.32 -5.24 9.03
CA ASP A 37 8.79 -6.53 9.56
C ASP A 37 9.17 -6.40 11.04
N ASN A 38 9.94 -5.37 11.40
CA ASN A 38 10.28 -5.10 12.80
C ASN A 38 9.03 -4.84 13.67
N LEU A 39 8.02 -4.15 13.13
CA LEU A 39 6.75 -3.92 13.83
C LEU A 39 6.00 -5.24 14.03
N PHE A 40 5.95 -6.09 13.00
CA PHE A 40 5.33 -7.41 13.10
C PHE A 40 6.03 -8.26 14.15
N GLU A 41 7.36 -8.34 14.12
CA GLU A 41 8.16 -9.10 15.11
C GLU A 41 7.96 -8.62 16.55
N THR A 42 7.60 -7.35 16.75
CA THR A 42 7.33 -6.79 18.09
C THR A 42 6.09 -7.41 18.72
N TYR A 43 5.08 -7.74 17.92
CA TYR A 43 3.79 -8.28 18.41
C TYR A 43 3.58 -9.76 18.09
N ALA A 44 4.39 -10.34 17.20
CA ALA A 44 4.26 -11.72 16.79
C ALA A 44 4.71 -12.70 17.87
N ASN A 45 3.97 -13.79 17.99
CA ASN A 45 4.39 -14.93 18.77
C ASN A 45 5.49 -15.67 18.00
N LYS A 46 6.72 -15.68 18.54
CA LYS A 46 7.91 -16.25 17.89
C LYS A 46 7.78 -17.74 17.56
N SER A 47 6.97 -18.48 18.31
CA SER A 47 6.75 -19.91 18.07
C SER A 47 5.72 -20.16 16.95
N LEU A 48 4.73 -19.29 16.80
CA LEU A 48 3.68 -19.42 15.80
C LEU A 48 4.01 -18.70 14.49
N GLY A 49 4.89 -17.69 14.55
CA GLY A 49 5.18 -16.82 13.40
C GLY A 49 4.00 -15.92 13.02
N LEU A 50 3.07 -15.68 13.95
CA LEU A 50 1.83 -14.94 13.73
C LEU A 50 1.62 -13.98 14.90
N ILE A 51 0.97 -12.86 14.63
CA ILE A 51 0.39 -12.04 15.70
C ILE A 51 -0.87 -12.78 16.17
N ASP A 52 -0.85 -13.23 17.41
CA ASP A 52 -1.96 -13.93 18.07
C ASP A 52 -2.85 -12.92 18.82
N PRO A 53 -3.94 -13.37 19.48
CA PRO A 53 -4.84 -12.45 20.18
C PRO A 53 -4.14 -11.57 21.22
N ASP A 54 -3.13 -12.11 21.92
CA ASP A 54 -2.36 -11.36 22.92
C ASP A 54 -1.52 -10.26 22.25
N GLY A 55 -0.87 -10.59 21.13
CA GLY A 55 -0.15 -9.62 20.30
C GLY A 55 -1.05 -8.50 19.76
N ILE A 56 -2.29 -8.82 19.37
CA ILE A 56 -3.27 -7.82 18.92
C ILE A 56 -3.66 -6.88 20.04
N VAL A 57 -3.91 -7.39 21.25
CA VAL A 57 -4.25 -6.55 22.41
C VAL A 57 -3.10 -5.60 22.74
N ALA A 58 -1.86 -6.06 22.68
CA ALA A 58 -0.67 -5.23 22.86
C ALA A 58 -0.55 -4.15 21.77
N PHE A 59 -0.70 -4.51 20.50
CA PHE A 59 -0.69 -3.57 19.38
C PHE A 59 -1.76 -2.49 19.53
N CYS A 60 -2.99 -2.88 19.84
CA CYS A 60 -4.14 -1.98 20.04
C CYS A 60 -3.90 -0.97 21.16
N LYS A 61 -3.25 -1.41 22.25
CA LYS A 61 -2.87 -0.56 23.37
C LYS A 61 -1.92 0.57 22.95
N ASP A 62 -0.93 0.25 22.13
CA ASP A 62 0.08 1.20 21.66
C ASP A 62 -0.48 2.22 20.65
N VAL A 63 -1.45 1.80 19.81
CA VAL A 63 -2.14 2.71 18.88
C VAL A 63 -3.37 3.40 19.47
N HIS A 64 -3.67 3.15 20.75
CA HIS A 64 -4.82 3.70 21.48
C HIS A 64 -6.17 3.43 20.78
N VAL A 65 -6.35 2.19 20.33
CA VAL A 65 -7.60 1.67 19.74
C VAL A 65 -8.09 0.51 20.60
N ASP A 66 -9.40 0.40 20.83
CA ASP A 66 -9.94 -0.77 21.52
C ASP A 66 -9.85 -1.99 20.59
N HIS A 67 -9.45 -3.16 21.11
CA HIS A 67 -9.31 -4.37 20.30
C HIS A 67 -10.65 -4.89 19.75
N THR A 68 -11.78 -4.40 20.25
CA THR A 68 -13.14 -4.65 19.74
C THR A 68 -13.68 -3.56 18.82
N ASP A 69 -12.92 -2.48 18.59
CA ASP A 69 -13.31 -1.37 17.73
C ASP A 69 -13.49 -1.83 16.27
N VAL A 70 -14.47 -1.27 15.56
CA VAL A 70 -14.72 -1.53 14.13
C VAL A 70 -13.49 -1.25 13.26
N ARG A 71 -12.59 -0.34 13.69
CA ARG A 71 -11.32 -0.07 13.02
C ARG A 71 -10.44 -1.32 12.91
N MET A 72 -10.45 -2.19 13.92
CA MET A 72 -9.71 -3.46 13.88
C MET A 72 -10.31 -4.44 12.87
N LEU A 73 -11.63 -4.45 12.71
CA LEU A 73 -12.30 -5.23 11.68
C LEU A 73 -11.97 -4.72 10.26
N ILE A 74 -11.94 -3.40 10.08
CA ILE A 74 -11.54 -2.78 8.80
C ILE A 74 -10.07 -3.10 8.49
N LEU A 75 -9.18 -3.07 9.50
CA LEU A 75 -7.79 -3.44 9.33
C LEU A 75 -7.64 -4.90 8.89
N ALA A 76 -8.31 -5.83 9.59
CA ALA A 76 -8.32 -7.25 9.24
C ALA A 76 -8.79 -7.48 7.80
N TRP A 77 -9.85 -6.79 7.37
CA TRP A 77 -10.33 -6.87 5.99
C TRP A 77 -9.31 -6.33 4.98
N LYS A 78 -8.69 -5.17 5.25
CA LYS A 78 -7.67 -4.59 4.38
C LYS A 78 -6.43 -5.48 4.24
N MET A 79 -6.06 -6.16 5.32
CA MET A 79 -4.95 -7.11 5.35
C MET A 79 -5.32 -8.50 4.83
N LYS A 80 -6.59 -8.73 4.48
CA LYS A 80 -7.12 -10.06 4.06
C LYS A 80 -6.83 -11.15 5.10
N ALA A 81 -7.00 -10.82 6.38
CA ALA A 81 -6.77 -11.77 7.47
C ALA A 81 -7.63 -13.03 7.29
N GLU A 82 -7.00 -14.20 7.40
CA GLU A 82 -7.67 -15.49 7.22
C GLU A 82 -8.54 -15.88 8.42
N LYS A 83 -8.15 -15.43 9.62
CA LYS A 83 -8.78 -15.79 10.89
C LYS A 83 -8.87 -14.58 11.81
N GLN A 84 -10.04 -14.35 12.41
CA GLN A 84 -10.22 -13.29 13.39
C GLN A 84 -9.26 -13.48 14.57
N GLY A 85 -8.63 -12.39 15.00
CA GLY A 85 -7.68 -12.40 16.11
C GLY A 85 -6.29 -12.90 15.72
N PHE A 86 -5.99 -13.04 14.42
CA PHE A 86 -4.66 -13.43 13.94
C PHE A 86 -4.24 -12.59 12.73
N PHE A 87 -2.95 -12.27 12.66
CA PHE A 87 -2.30 -11.68 11.48
C PHE A 87 -1.03 -12.45 11.12
N SER A 88 -0.81 -12.64 9.82
CA SER A 88 0.34 -13.32 9.21
C SER A 88 1.14 -12.39 8.31
#